data_AF-A0A0D1WW12-F1
#
_entry.id   AF-A0A0D1WW12-F1
#
_cell.length_a   1.000
_cell.length_b   1.000
_cell.length_c   1.000
_cell.angle_alpha   90.00
_cell.angle_beta   90.00
_cell.angle_gamma   90.00
#
_symmetry.space_group_name_H-M   'P 1'
#
loop_
_entity.id
_entity.type
_entity.pdbx_description
1 polymer ?
#
loop_
_entity_poly.entity_id
_entity_poly.type
_entity_poly.pdbx_seq_one_letter_code
_entity_poly.pdbx_strand_id
1 'polypeptide(L)'
;MKLMTLSGGLLDQVQCPVFVGDAEADLYVAAAQSPLGAVASDKRATYKHFTKAEPADAHCNLGAMAFQNQVLFKWLDQQINLPK
;
A
#
# COMPACT_ATOMS: atom_id res chain seq x y z
N MET A 1 -27.91 -2.86 3.30
CA MET A 1 -26.85 -3.36 4.21
C MET A 1 -25.50 -3.09 3.55
N LYS A 2 -24.67 -2.19 4.11
CA LYS A 2 -23.47 -1.63 3.45
C LYS A 2 -22.15 -2.32 3.87
N LEU A 3 -22.26 -3.37 4.67
CA LEU A 3 -21.16 -4.04 5.39
C LEU A 3 -20.07 -4.67 4.50
N MET A 4 -20.31 -4.87 3.20
CA MET A 4 -19.37 -5.55 2.27
C MET A 4 -18.76 -4.61 1.23
N THR A 5 -18.92 -3.29 1.36
CA THR A 5 -18.30 -2.32 0.45
C THR A 5 -17.03 -1.74 1.08
N LEU A 6 -16.01 -1.41 0.27
CA LEU A 6 -14.78 -0.77 0.76
C LEU A 6 -15.08 0.65 1.28
N SER A 7 -15.44 1.58 0.40
CA SER A 7 -15.75 2.96 0.77
C SER A 7 -17.11 3.09 1.46
N GLY A 8 -17.14 3.74 2.61
CA GLY A 8 -18.36 3.91 3.42
C GLY A 8 -18.89 2.60 4.02
N GLY A 9 -17.99 1.62 4.21
CA GLY A 9 -18.26 0.28 4.74
C GLY A 9 -17.08 -0.25 5.55
N LEU A 10 -16.37 -1.27 5.05
CA LEU A 10 -15.31 -1.96 5.80
C LEU A 10 -14.06 -1.11 6.01
N LEU A 11 -13.75 -0.17 5.10
CA LEU A 11 -12.57 0.69 5.24
C LEU A 11 -12.65 1.57 6.49
N ASP A 12 -13.85 2.01 6.87
CA ASP A 12 -14.08 2.82 8.07
C ASP A 12 -13.80 2.04 9.37
N GLN A 13 -13.78 0.71 9.31
CA GLN A 13 -13.56 -0.17 10.46
C GLN A 13 -12.08 -0.48 10.71
N VAL A 14 -11.17 -0.19 9.78
CA VAL A 14 -9.72 -0.39 9.98
C VAL A 14 -9.27 0.47 11.17
N GLN A 15 -8.51 -0.05 12.14
CA GLN A 15 -8.07 0.71 13.34
C GLN A 15 -6.55 0.77 13.51
N CYS A 16 -5.79 0.20 12.57
CA CYS A 16 -4.33 0.12 12.63
C CYS A 16 -3.68 0.95 11.51
N PRO A 17 -2.37 1.25 11.63
CA PRO A 17 -1.59 1.77 10.51
C PRO A 17 -1.64 0.81 9.32
N VAL A 18 -1.74 1.38 8.11
CA VAL A 18 -1.83 0.63 6.85
C VAL A 18 -0.69 1.06 5.94
N PHE A 19 -0.01 0.11 5.30
CA PHE A 19 0.91 0.41 4.21
C PHE A 19 0.24 0.05 2.89
N VAL A 20 0.25 0.97 1.94
CA VAL A 20 -0.27 0.78 0.58
C VAL A 20 0.88 0.92 -0.40
N GLY A 21 1.33 -0.21 -0.93
CA GLY A 21 2.29 -0.26 -2.04
C GLY A 21 1.56 -0.32 -3.36
N ASP A 22 1.85 0.63 -4.24
CA ASP A 22 1.29 0.71 -5.60
C ASP A 22 2.44 0.70 -6.60
N ALA A 23 2.28 0.02 -7.72
CA ALA A 23 3.34 -0.21 -8.69
C ALA A 23 2.93 0.35 -10.07
N GLU A 24 3.76 1.25 -10.60
CA GLU A 24 3.46 2.05 -11.80
C GLU A 24 3.07 1.21 -13.03
N ALA A 25 3.69 0.04 -13.21
CA ALA A 25 3.45 -0.87 -14.32
C ALA A 25 2.64 -2.11 -13.90
N ASP A 26 1.89 -2.04 -12.81
CA ASP A 26 1.03 -3.14 -12.38
C ASP A 26 -0.13 -3.36 -13.37
N LEU A 27 -0.11 -4.54 -13.98
CA LEU A 27 -1.06 -4.97 -15.01
C LEU A 27 -2.51 -5.04 -14.50
N TYR A 28 -2.72 -5.10 -13.18
CA TYR A 28 -4.04 -5.17 -12.55
C TYR A 28 -4.53 -3.84 -11.98
N VAL A 29 -3.65 -2.85 -11.88
CA VAL A 29 -3.97 -1.52 -11.33
C VAL A 29 -4.27 -0.50 -12.43
N ALA A 30 -3.81 -0.76 -13.66
CA ALA A 30 -3.98 0.11 -14.84
C ALA A 30 -5.44 0.37 -15.28
N ALA A 31 -6.44 -0.17 -14.59
CA ALA A 31 -7.84 0.21 -14.76
C ALA A 31 -8.60 0.16 -13.43
N ALA A 32 -8.89 1.33 -12.85
CA ALA A 32 -9.99 1.56 -11.91
C ALA A 32 -9.85 1.15 -10.43
N GLN A 33 -8.65 1.08 -9.83
CA GLN A 33 -8.56 0.91 -8.37
C GLN A 33 -8.76 2.22 -7.57
N SER A 34 -10.00 2.71 -7.59
CA SER A 34 -10.59 3.61 -6.59
C SER A 34 -10.28 3.24 -5.12
N PRO A 35 -10.15 1.95 -4.74
CA PRO A 35 -9.84 1.58 -3.36
C PRO A 35 -8.45 2.01 -2.88
N LEU A 36 -7.42 1.98 -3.73
CA LEU A 36 -6.07 2.39 -3.34
C LEU A 36 -6.01 3.89 -3.05
N GLY A 37 -6.69 4.70 -3.87
CA GLY A 37 -6.84 6.14 -3.64
C GLY A 37 -7.64 6.45 -2.37
N ALA A 38 -8.73 5.71 -2.13
CA ALA A 38 -9.53 5.85 -0.91
C ALA A 38 -8.73 5.48 0.35
N VAL A 39 -7.97 4.38 0.31
CA VAL A 39 -7.09 3.97 1.42
C VAL A 39 -5.94 4.97 1.59
N ALA A 40 -5.32 5.43 0.50
CA ALA A 40 -4.26 6.44 0.55
C ALA A 40 -4.73 7.80 1.10
N SER A 41 -6.01 8.13 0.95
CA SER A 41 -6.60 9.33 1.56
C SER A 41 -6.88 9.20 3.06
N ASP A 42 -6.78 7.99 3.62
CA ASP A 42 -6.92 7.75 5.04
C ASP A 42 -5.64 8.18 5.78
N LYS A 43 -5.80 8.95 6.87
CA LYS A 43 -4.69 9.41 7.72
C LYS A 43 -3.86 8.28 8.36
N ARG A 44 -4.40 7.05 8.40
CA ARG A 44 -3.72 5.86 8.93
C ARG A 44 -2.86 5.17 7.87
N ALA A 45 -3.03 5.53 6.60
CA ALA A 45 -2.30 4.92 5.52
C ALA A 45 -0.99 5.64 5.22
N THR A 46 0.05 4.86 4.97
CA THR A 46 1.27 5.29 4.30
C THR A 46 1.20 4.77 2.87
N TYR A 47 1.15 5.68 1.90
CA TYR A 47 1.13 5.34 0.49
C TYR A 47 2.53 5.46 -0.13
N LYS A 48 2.94 4.42 -0.87
CA LYS A 48 4.19 4.38 -1.62
C LYS A 48 3.89 3.93 -3.05
N HIS A 49 4.13 4.84 -3.99
CA HIS A 49 4.17 4.53 -5.41
C HIS A 49 5.59 4.10 -5.80
N PHE A 50 5.72 2.88 -6.32
CA PHE A 50 6.94 2.28 -6.83
C PHE A 50 7.00 2.50 -8.34
N THR A 51 8.08 3.13 -8.77
CA THR A 51 8.23 3.59 -10.16
C THR A 51 9.30 2.82 -10.90
N LYS A 52 9.34 3.00 -12.23
CA LYS A 52 10.39 2.44 -13.10
C LYS A 52 11.80 2.86 -12.71
N ALA A 53 11.94 4.02 -12.07
CA ALA A 53 13.23 4.50 -11.58
C ALA A 53 13.78 3.66 -10.41
N GLU A 54 12.92 2.90 -9.72
CA GLU A 54 13.23 2.08 -8.54
C GLU A 54 13.27 0.57 -8.83
N PRO A 55 13.41 0.18 -10.11
CA PRO A 55 13.05 -1.13 -10.70
C PRO A 55 11.91 -1.94 -10.04
N ALA A 56 10.99 -1.27 -9.35
CA ALA A 56 9.97 -1.88 -8.49
C ALA A 56 8.55 -1.73 -9.06
N ASP A 57 8.42 -1.25 -10.29
CA ASP A 57 7.14 -0.93 -10.95
C ASP A 57 6.33 -2.13 -11.41
N ALA A 58 6.92 -3.32 -11.45
CA ALA A 58 6.21 -4.54 -11.85
C ALA A 58 5.18 -4.98 -10.78
N HIS A 59 4.22 -5.83 -11.19
CA HIS A 59 3.25 -6.42 -10.27
C HIS A 59 3.91 -7.05 -9.04
N CYS A 60 3.36 -6.78 -7.85
CA CYS A 60 3.94 -7.18 -6.57
C CYS A 60 5.40 -6.73 -6.35
N ASN A 61 5.89 -5.77 -7.13
CA ASN A 61 7.25 -5.24 -7.10
C ASN A 61 8.32 -6.31 -7.43
N LEU A 62 7.96 -7.31 -8.24
CA LEU A 62 8.82 -8.47 -8.54
C LEU A 62 10.19 -8.12 -9.16
N GLY A 63 10.32 -6.95 -9.80
CA GLY A 63 11.59 -6.47 -10.36
C GLY A 63 12.62 -6.03 -9.32
N ALA A 64 12.19 -5.71 -8.09
CA ALA A 64 13.07 -5.21 -7.03
C ALA A 64 12.56 -5.57 -5.62
N MET A 65 12.22 -6.85 -5.40
CA MET A 65 11.69 -7.33 -4.12
C MET A 65 12.58 -7.00 -2.91
N ALA A 66 13.91 -7.04 -3.07
CA ALA A 66 14.81 -6.67 -1.98
C ALA A 66 14.66 -5.20 -1.56
N PHE A 67 14.53 -4.30 -2.52
CA PHE A 67 14.27 -2.88 -2.28
C PHE A 67 12.89 -2.66 -1.67
N GLN A 68 11.86 -3.28 -2.23
CA GLN A 68 10.50 -3.19 -1.69
C GLN A 68 10.44 -3.70 -0.24
N ASN A 69 11.10 -4.81 0.07
CA ASN A 69 11.22 -5.33 1.43
C ASN A 69 11.89 -4.33 2.37
N GLN A 70 12.99 -3.69 1.94
CA GLN A 70 13.65 -2.66 2.75
C GLN A 70 12.70 -1.50 3.09
N VAL A 71 11.92 -1.03 2.12
CA VAL A 71 10.92 0.03 2.33
C VAL A 71 9.85 -0.42 3.31
N LEU A 72 9.30 -1.63 3.13
CA LEU A 72 8.25 -2.19 3.98
C LEU A 72 8.72 -2.42 5.41
N PHE A 73 9.90 -3.02 5.61
CA PHE A 73 10.44 -3.27 6.95
C PHE A 73 10.80 -1.98 7.67
N LYS A 74 11.38 -0.99 6.96
CA LYS A 74 11.62 0.34 7.54
C LYS A 74 10.33 1.01 7.99
N TRP A 75 9.25 0.88 7.20
CA TRP A 75 7.94 1.38 7.61
C TRP A 75 7.42 0.62 8.83
N LEU A 76 7.53 -0.71 8.83
CA LEU A 76 7.07 -1.55 9.92
C LEU A 76 7.79 -1.22 11.23
N ASP A 77 9.11 -1.04 11.21
CA ASP A 77 9.92 -0.64 12.37
C ASP A 77 9.46 0.69 13.00
N GLN A 78 8.87 1.59 12.21
CA GLN A 78 8.29 2.84 12.71
C GLN A 78 6.93 2.63 13.38
N GLN A 79 6.19 1.58 13.00
CA GLN A 79 4.87 1.27 13.55
C GLN A 79 4.95 0.39 14.79
N ILE A 80 5.85 -0.60 14.77
CA ILE A 80 6.10 -1.49 15.89
C ILE A 80 7.44 -1.10 16.49
N ASN A 81 7.42 -0.59 17.73
CA ASN A 81 8.58 -0.10 18.44
C ASN A 81 9.54 -1.25 18.80
N LEU A 82 10.21 -1.82 17.80
CA LEU A 82 11.14 -2.92 17.94
C LEU A 82 12.39 -2.42 18.69
N PRO A 83 12.96 -3.22 19.61
CA PRO A 83 14.23 -2.89 20.23
C PRO A 83 15.29 -2.71 19.14
N LYS A 84 16.03 -1.59 19.21
CA LYS A 84 17.16 -1.32 18.31
C LYS A 84 18.37 -2.18 18.65
#